data_AF-A0A3E0MRZ7-F1
#
_entry.id   AF-A0A3E0MRZ7-F1
#
_cell.length_a   1.000
_cell.length_b   1.000
_cell.length_c   1.000
_cell.angle_alpha   90.00
_cell.angle_beta   90.00
_cell.angle_gamma   90.00
#
_symmetry.space_group_name_H-M   'P 1'
#
loop_
_entity.id
_entity.type
_entity.pdbx_description
1 polymer ?
#
loop_
_entity_poly.entity_id
_entity_poly.type
_entity_poly.pdbx_seq_one_letter_code
_entity_poly.pdbx_strand_id
1 'polypeptide(L)'
;MKRWLWVITAGLIAGVALASFISRDPGYVLLQVAGYRLETSLVAFIVATAALFIFARFVGRLVAGILGVVPGVGRWLGKRKEEQNLELIQSSFDDVLNGNVTALAGKAAKLEKSSWHSESRAKQLRQWLLARQMRSSQKPAQLNKIWSKAAASDKAEVALRVEYITRLYQLGATSDVDVVLLESAKSSWQDALNSVLAVHQPKNAEQLLERLTQVAASEKSGAASLAITLLKANALAGEAGDDLLIEAHKKQASEHLIKALGVRRLQKAS
;
A
#
# COMPACT_ATOMS: atom_id res chain seq x y z
N MET A 1 45.46 -42.78 0.84
CA MET A 1 46.31 -43.42 1.88
C MET A 1 47.50 -42.54 2.29
N LYS A 2 48.35 -42.05 1.36
CA LYS A 2 49.51 -41.17 1.68
C LYS A 2 49.21 -39.95 2.57
N ARG A 3 48.08 -39.26 2.37
CA ARG A 3 47.70 -38.04 3.15
C ARG A 3 47.39 -38.33 4.63
N TRP A 4 46.88 -39.51 4.95
CA TRP A 4 46.54 -39.88 6.33
C TRP A 4 47.79 -40.24 7.14
N LEU A 5 48.77 -40.89 6.51
CA LEU A 5 50.07 -41.15 7.13
C LEU A 5 50.78 -39.85 7.53
N TRP A 6 50.77 -38.82 6.67
CA TRP A 6 51.34 -37.51 7.01
C TRP A 6 50.65 -36.84 8.20
N VAL A 7 49.33 -36.97 8.32
CA VAL A 7 48.58 -36.42 9.46
C VAL A 7 48.90 -37.15 10.76
N ILE A 8 49.03 -38.48 10.70
CA ILE A 8 49.40 -39.30 11.87
C ILE A 8 50.82 -38.96 12.32
N THR A 9 51.79 -38.89 11.39
CA THR A 9 53.17 -38.55 11.72
C THR A 9 53.30 -37.12 12.24
N ALA A 10 52.62 -36.15 11.62
CA ALA A 10 52.60 -34.77 12.10
C ALA A 10 51.95 -34.66 13.49
N GLY A 11 50.88 -35.41 13.74
CA GLY A 11 50.24 -35.49 15.06
C GLY A 11 51.16 -36.11 16.11
N LEU A 12 51.93 -37.13 15.75
CA LEU A 12 52.90 -37.78 16.63
C LEU A 12 54.04 -36.83 17.00
N ILE A 13 54.62 -36.12 16.01
CA ILE A 13 55.68 -35.13 16.21
C ILE A 13 55.17 -33.98 17.09
N ALA A 14 53.97 -33.47 16.80
CA ALA A 14 53.35 -32.43 17.60
C ALA A 14 53.09 -32.89 19.04
N GLY A 15 52.65 -34.14 19.25
CA GLY A 15 52.43 -34.73 20.57
C GLY A 15 53.71 -34.89 21.38
N VAL A 16 54.78 -35.37 20.75
CA VAL A 16 56.10 -35.50 21.38
C VAL A 16 56.70 -34.14 21.72
N ALA A 17 56.60 -33.16 20.80
CA ALA A 17 57.04 -31.80 21.05
C ALA A 17 56.26 -31.13 22.21
N LEU A 18 54.94 -31.37 22.29
CA LEU A 18 54.11 -30.91 23.40
C LEU A 18 54.54 -31.52 24.74
N ALA A 19 54.78 -32.84 24.77
CA ALA A 19 55.21 -33.56 25.97
C ALA A 19 56.60 -33.10 26.45
N SER A 20 57.51 -32.82 25.52
CA SER A 20 58.83 -32.27 25.83
C SER A 20 58.76 -30.84 26.38
N PHE A 21 57.82 -30.03 25.89
CA PHE A 21 57.61 -28.65 26.36
C PHE A 21 56.97 -28.60 27.76
N ILE A 22 56.12 -29.58 28.11
CA ILE A 22 55.53 -29.74 29.45
C ILE A 22 56.59 -29.98 30.54
N SER A 23 57.73 -30.60 30.18
CA SER A 23 58.76 -31.00 31.14
C SER A 23 59.71 -29.87 31.56
N ARG A 24 59.62 -28.68 30.95
CA ARG A 24 60.41 -27.49 31.33
C ARG A 24 59.46 -26.40 31.82
N ASP A 25 59.45 -26.17 33.13
CA ASP A 25 58.69 -25.15 33.88
C ASP A 25 57.50 -24.51 33.13
N PRO A 26 56.29 -25.06 33.31
CA PRO A 26 55.12 -24.60 32.59
C PRO A 26 54.73 -23.26 33.20
N GLY A 27 54.96 -22.16 32.46
CA GLY A 27 54.49 -20.84 32.86
C GLY A 27 53.02 -20.88 33.34
N TYR A 28 52.66 -19.94 34.20
CA TYR A 28 51.34 -19.93 34.82
C TYR A 28 50.43 -18.88 34.18
N VAL A 29 49.16 -19.22 33.95
CA VAL A 29 48.17 -18.32 33.35
C VAL A 29 47.04 -18.09 34.34
N LEU A 30 46.88 -16.83 34.74
CA LEU A 30 45.77 -16.34 35.55
C LEU A 30 44.77 -15.62 34.65
N LEU A 31 43.57 -16.18 34.54
CA LEU A 31 42.45 -15.54 33.87
C LEU A 31 41.46 -15.07 34.93
N GLN A 32 41.29 -13.75 35.03
CA GLN A 32 40.31 -13.15 35.90
C GLN A 32 39.23 -12.47 35.07
N VAL A 33 38.02 -13.00 35.11
CA VAL A 33 36.86 -12.45 34.39
C VAL A 33 35.68 -12.40 35.34
N ALA A 34 35.08 -11.21 35.50
CA ALA A 34 33.87 -10.98 36.30
C ALA A 34 33.93 -11.55 37.74
N GLY A 35 35.08 -11.45 38.41
CA GLY A 35 35.27 -11.95 39.78
C GLY A 35 35.62 -13.45 39.89
N TYR A 36 35.53 -14.21 38.80
CA TYR A 36 36.00 -15.59 38.75
C TYR A 36 37.48 -15.62 38.39
N ARG A 37 38.28 -16.32 39.21
CA ARG A 37 39.72 -16.50 39.04
C ARG A 37 39.99 -17.94 38.63
N LEU A 38 40.41 -18.12 37.38
CA LEU A 38 40.80 -19.40 36.83
C LEU A 38 42.32 -19.51 36.79
N GLU A 39 42.79 -20.48 37.54
CA GLU A 39 44.17 -20.82 37.83
C GLU A 39 44.54 -22.01 36.95
N THR A 40 45.20 -21.76 35.82
CA THR A 40 45.50 -22.83 34.85
C THR A 40 46.96 -22.78 34.40
N SER A 41 47.55 -23.94 34.13
CA SER A 41 48.88 -24.00 33.56
C SER A 41 48.86 -23.48 32.11
N LEU A 42 49.94 -22.84 31.67
CA LEU A 42 50.06 -22.32 30.29
C LEU A 42 49.81 -23.43 29.26
N VAL A 43 50.27 -24.64 29.55
CA VAL A 43 50.04 -25.81 28.71
C VAL A 43 48.54 -26.16 28.64
N ALA A 44 47.87 -26.24 29.79
CA ALA A 44 46.44 -26.53 29.83
C ALA A 44 45.63 -25.47 29.07
N PHE A 45 46.02 -24.19 29.17
CA PHE A 45 45.39 -23.11 28.42
C PHE A 45 45.58 -23.23 26.90
N ILE A 46 46.80 -23.55 26.44
CA ILE A 46 47.09 -23.75 25.02
C ILE A 46 46.29 -24.94 24.46
N VAL A 47 46.26 -26.07 25.19
CA VAL A 47 45.50 -27.27 24.79
C VAL A 47 44.00 -26.97 24.75
N ALA A 48 43.45 -26.30 25.76
CA ALA A 48 42.04 -25.94 25.81
C ALA A 48 41.67 -25.00 24.64
N THR A 49 42.52 -24.03 24.32
CA THR A 49 42.31 -23.09 23.20
C THR A 49 42.36 -23.81 21.85
N ALA A 50 43.33 -24.71 21.66
CA ALA A 50 43.42 -25.53 20.44
C ALA A 50 42.22 -26.46 20.29
N ALA A 51 41.78 -27.11 21.37
CA ALA A 51 40.59 -27.95 21.40
C ALA A 51 39.33 -27.14 21.07
N LEU A 52 39.16 -25.96 21.66
CA LEU A 52 38.07 -25.03 21.36
C LEU A 52 38.07 -24.63 19.88
N PHE A 53 39.23 -24.30 19.31
CA PHE A 53 39.34 -23.93 17.90
C PHE A 53 38.97 -25.08 16.97
N ILE A 54 39.45 -26.30 17.24
CA ILE A 54 39.09 -27.51 16.49
C ILE A 54 37.59 -27.78 16.61
N PHE A 55 37.03 -27.67 17.82
CA PHE A 55 35.60 -27.86 18.07
C PHE A 55 34.77 -26.82 17.31
N ALA A 56 35.09 -25.54 17.40
CA ALA A 56 34.42 -24.47 16.67
C ALA A 56 34.49 -24.68 15.15
N ARG A 57 35.65 -25.11 14.63
CA ARG A 57 35.83 -25.47 13.21
C ARG A 57 34.96 -26.65 12.80
N PHE A 58 34.84 -27.66 13.67
CA PHE A 58 34.03 -28.85 13.42
C PHE A 58 32.53 -28.54 13.44
N VAL A 59 32.07 -27.78 14.45
CA VAL A 59 30.69 -27.27 14.53
C VAL A 59 30.37 -26.39 13.33
N GLY A 60 31.27 -25.46 12.95
CA GLY A 60 31.09 -24.64 11.76
C GLY A 60 30.97 -25.46 10.48
N ARG A 61 31.74 -26.55 10.34
CA ARG A 61 31.61 -27.50 9.23
C ARG A 61 30.33 -28.32 9.28
N LEU A 62 29.85 -28.71 10.46
CA LEU A 62 28.58 -29.40 10.61
C LEU A 62 27.41 -28.48 10.29
N VAL A 63 27.42 -27.24 10.76
CA VAL A 63 26.41 -26.23 10.43
C VAL A 63 26.44 -25.90 8.94
N ALA A 64 27.62 -25.67 8.37
CA ALA A 64 27.77 -25.47 6.92
C ALA A 64 27.44 -26.73 6.11
N GLY A 65 27.61 -27.92 6.68
CA GLY A 65 27.19 -29.19 6.10
C GLY A 65 25.67 -29.34 6.15
N ILE A 66 25.02 -29.09 7.27
CA ILE A 66 23.56 -29.16 7.38
C ILE A 66 22.89 -28.09 6.51
N LEU A 67 23.47 -26.88 6.43
CA LEU A 67 22.99 -25.80 5.56
C LEU A 67 23.43 -25.97 4.09
N GLY A 68 24.50 -26.71 3.81
CA GLY A 68 25.13 -26.82 2.48
C GLY A 68 25.03 -28.18 1.79
N VAL A 69 24.62 -29.25 2.50
CA VAL A 69 24.48 -30.64 1.97
C VAL A 69 23.13 -30.87 1.30
N VAL A 70 22.17 -29.94 1.42
CA VAL A 70 20.98 -29.95 0.57
C VAL A 70 21.14 -28.85 -0.50
N PRO A 71 21.74 -29.16 -1.67
CA PRO A 71 21.75 -28.28 -2.83
C PRO A 71 20.31 -28.12 -3.32
N GLY A 72 19.52 -27.31 -2.64
CA GLY A 72 18.08 -27.45 -2.66
C GLY A 72 17.38 -26.65 -1.59
N VAL A 73 17.93 -26.40 -0.40
CA VAL A 73 17.20 -25.65 0.64
C VAL A 73 16.94 -24.21 0.23
N GLY A 74 17.91 -23.50 -0.36
CA GLY A 74 17.67 -22.17 -0.93
C GLY A 74 16.66 -22.18 -2.08
N ARG A 75 16.72 -23.20 -2.96
CA ARG A 75 15.76 -23.40 -4.06
C ARG A 75 14.38 -23.85 -3.57
N TRP A 76 14.30 -24.58 -2.47
CA TRP A 76 13.09 -25.09 -1.84
C TRP A 76 12.43 -24.01 -1.01
N LEU A 77 13.20 -23.21 -0.26
CA LEU A 77 12.71 -21.98 0.38
C LEU A 77 12.23 -20.98 -0.69
N GLY A 78 12.98 -20.85 -1.78
CA GLY A 78 12.58 -20.04 -2.95
C GLY A 78 11.26 -20.53 -3.56
N LYS A 79 11.18 -21.82 -3.91
CA LYS A 79 9.97 -22.47 -4.43
C LYS A 79 8.80 -22.37 -3.46
N ARG A 80 9.02 -22.59 -2.17
CA ARG A 80 7.97 -22.47 -1.15
C ARG A 80 7.47 -21.04 -1.03
N LYS A 81 8.36 -20.05 -1.10
CA LYS A 81 7.97 -18.64 -1.12
C LYS A 81 7.23 -18.26 -2.40
N GLU A 82 7.63 -18.83 -3.54
CA GLU A 82 6.96 -18.68 -4.82
C GLU A 82 5.56 -19.30 -4.81
N GLU A 83 5.43 -20.54 -4.33
CA GLU A 83 4.15 -21.23 -4.12
C GLU A 83 3.23 -20.44 -3.19
N GLN A 84 3.74 -19.92 -2.07
CA GLN A 84 2.97 -19.07 -1.16
C GLN A 84 2.51 -17.76 -1.83
N ASN A 85 3.36 -17.15 -2.66
CA ASN A 85 2.98 -15.95 -3.40
C ASN A 85 1.93 -16.27 -4.47
N LEU A 86 2.06 -17.39 -5.18
CA LEU A 86 1.09 -17.85 -6.16
C LEU A 86 -0.26 -18.17 -5.51
N GLU A 87 -0.26 -18.87 -4.38
CA GLU A 87 -1.47 -19.17 -3.59
C GLU A 87 -2.12 -17.88 -3.05
N LEU A 88 -1.31 -16.92 -2.59
CA LEU A 88 -1.80 -15.61 -2.17
C LEU A 88 -2.46 -14.88 -3.35
N ILE A 89 -1.87 -14.91 -4.54
CA ILE A 89 -2.42 -14.28 -5.75
C ILE A 89 -3.71 -14.98 -6.20
N GLN A 90 -3.73 -16.31 -6.28
CA GLN A 90 -4.90 -17.09 -6.66
C GLN A 90 -6.06 -16.84 -5.70
N SER A 91 -5.83 -16.97 -4.40
CA SER A 91 -6.88 -16.71 -3.40
C SER A 91 -7.34 -15.26 -3.38
N SER A 92 -6.48 -14.30 -3.75
CA SER A 92 -6.86 -12.89 -3.89
C SER A 92 -7.67 -12.65 -5.16
N PHE A 93 -7.38 -13.37 -6.24
CA PHE A 93 -8.17 -13.33 -7.47
C PHE A 93 -9.56 -13.93 -7.24
N ASP A 94 -9.65 -15.03 -6.51
CA ASP A 94 -10.93 -15.61 -6.06
C ASP A 94 -11.71 -14.61 -5.21
N ASP A 95 -11.05 -13.88 -4.29
CA ASP A 95 -11.71 -12.82 -3.52
C ASP A 95 -12.24 -11.69 -4.42
N VAL A 96 -11.51 -11.31 -5.48
CA VAL A 96 -11.98 -10.32 -6.47
C VAL A 96 -13.20 -10.84 -7.23
N LEU A 97 -13.14 -12.06 -7.75
CA LEU A 97 -14.23 -12.68 -8.51
C LEU A 97 -15.50 -12.85 -7.67
N ASN A 98 -15.34 -13.26 -6.42
CA ASN A 98 -16.45 -13.41 -5.47
C ASN A 98 -16.92 -12.08 -4.86
N GLY A 99 -16.28 -10.96 -5.20
CA GLY A 99 -16.61 -9.65 -4.66
C GLY A 99 -16.31 -9.50 -3.16
N ASN A 100 -15.44 -10.34 -2.60
CA ASN A 100 -15.05 -10.33 -1.18
C ASN A 100 -13.97 -9.26 -0.90
N VAL A 101 -14.42 -8.01 -0.90
CA VAL A 101 -13.54 -6.82 -0.74
C VAL A 101 -12.84 -6.79 0.62
N THR A 102 -13.48 -7.32 1.67
CA THR A 102 -12.92 -7.31 3.03
C THR A 102 -11.76 -8.30 3.17
N ALA A 103 -11.90 -9.51 2.61
CA ALA A 103 -10.83 -10.50 2.58
C ALA A 103 -9.63 -9.99 1.76
N LEU A 104 -9.89 -9.42 0.59
CA LEU A 104 -8.84 -8.84 -0.24
C LEU A 104 -8.12 -7.67 0.45
N ALA A 105 -8.85 -6.79 1.15
CA ALA A 105 -8.25 -5.69 1.91
C ALA A 105 -7.31 -6.21 3.01
N GLY A 106 -7.63 -7.34 3.65
CA GLY A 106 -6.76 -8.00 4.63
C GLY A 106 -5.47 -8.58 4.01
N LYS A 107 -5.53 -8.96 2.73
CA LYS A 107 -4.38 -9.51 1.97
C LYS A 107 -3.56 -8.44 1.26
N ALA A 108 -4.08 -7.23 1.07
CA ALA A 108 -3.45 -6.15 0.31
C ALA A 108 -2.01 -5.86 0.76
N ALA A 109 -1.77 -5.70 2.06
CA ALA A 109 -0.43 -5.42 2.59
C ALA A 109 0.59 -6.56 2.34
N LYS A 110 0.12 -7.81 2.20
CA LYS A 110 0.97 -8.95 1.84
C LYS A 110 1.25 -8.99 0.33
N LEU A 111 0.23 -8.69 -0.49
CA LEU A 111 0.36 -8.59 -1.95
C LEU A 111 1.36 -7.50 -2.34
N GLU A 112 1.31 -6.35 -1.68
CA GLU A 112 2.24 -5.23 -1.93
C GLU A 112 3.71 -5.58 -1.64
N LYS A 113 3.95 -6.47 -0.68
CA LYS A 113 5.29 -6.94 -0.31
C LYS A 113 5.77 -8.11 -1.16
N SER A 114 4.89 -8.69 -1.99
CA SER A 114 5.23 -9.81 -2.86
C SER A 114 6.05 -9.34 -4.06
N SER A 115 6.95 -10.21 -4.55
CA SER A 115 7.86 -9.93 -5.67
C SER A 115 7.16 -9.74 -7.02
N TRP A 116 5.83 -9.91 -7.08
CA TRP A 116 5.02 -9.75 -8.30
C TRP A 116 4.61 -8.28 -8.57
N HIS A 117 4.69 -7.41 -7.56
CA HIS A 117 4.15 -6.05 -7.67
C HIS A 117 5.22 -4.98 -7.97
N SER A 118 4.98 -4.21 -9.04
CA SER A 118 5.57 -2.88 -9.19
C SER A 118 4.78 -1.88 -8.34
N GLU A 119 5.42 -0.77 -7.93
CA GLU A 119 4.78 0.31 -7.16
C GLU A 119 3.49 0.81 -7.83
N SER A 120 3.47 0.87 -9.17
CA SER A 120 2.30 1.23 -9.97
C SER A 120 1.11 0.27 -9.74
N ARG A 121 1.34 -1.05 -9.76
CA ARG A 121 0.28 -2.05 -9.53
C ARG A 121 -0.23 -2.02 -8.09
N ALA A 122 0.66 -1.78 -7.12
CA ALA A 122 0.27 -1.60 -5.72
C ALA A 122 -0.65 -0.38 -5.56
N LYS A 123 -0.30 0.75 -6.20
CA LYS A 123 -1.16 1.94 -6.23
C LYS A 123 -2.52 1.63 -6.86
N GLN A 124 -2.56 0.98 -8.01
CA GLN A 124 -3.81 0.60 -8.70
C GLN A 124 -4.70 -0.29 -7.83
N LEU A 125 -4.12 -1.30 -7.16
CA LEU A 125 -4.87 -2.19 -6.26
C LEU A 125 -5.47 -1.41 -5.09
N ARG A 126 -4.70 -0.52 -4.46
CA ARG A 126 -5.21 0.34 -3.37
C ARG A 126 -6.35 1.24 -3.83
N GLN A 127 -6.20 1.89 -4.98
CA GLN A 127 -7.25 2.76 -5.53
C GLN A 127 -8.51 1.99 -5.89
N TRP A 128 -8.37 0.80 -6.50
CA TRP A 128 -9.49 -0.08 -6.81
C TRP A 128 -10.22 -0.55 -5.55
N LEU A 129 -9.47 -0.98 -4.52
CA LEU A 129 -10.01 -1.39 -3.22
C LEU A 129 -10.78 -0.24 -2.56
N LEU A 130 -10.21 0.96 -2.56
CA LEU A 130 -10.84 2.15 -1.98
C LEU A 130 -12.17 2.46 -2.70
N ALA A 131 -12.16 2.50 -4.04
CA ALA A 131 -13.37 2.70 -4.83
C ALA A 131 -14.46 1.66 -4.51
N ARG A 132 -14.08 0.38 -4.37
CA ARG A 132 -15.02 -0.70 -4.07
C ARG A 132 -15.57 -0.62 -2.63
N GLN A 133 -14.74 -0.23 -1.66
CA GLN A 133 -15.18 0.02 -0.30
C GLN A 133 -16.15 1.23 -0.22
N MET A 134 -15.89 2.29 -0.98
CA MET A 134 -16.80 3.43 -1.06
C MET A 134 -18.16 3.01 -1.65
N ARG A 135 -18.17 2.30 -2.78
CA ARG A 135 -19.39 1.81 -3.43
C ARG A 135 -20.22 0.88 -2.55
N SER A 136 -19.57 0.05 -1.74
CA SER A 136 -20.24 -0.86 -0.80
C SER A 136 -20.72 -0.18 0.50
N SER A 137 -20.33 1.06 0.75
CA SER A 137 -20.73 1.79 1.96
C SER A 137 -22.23 2.07 1.96
N GLN A 138 -22.92 1.69 3.03
CA GLN A 138 -24.38 1.86 3.15
C GLN A 138 -24.79 3.10 3.94
N LYS A 139 -23.86 3.70 4.70
CA LYS A 139 -24.12 4.86 5.56
C LYS A 139 -23.08 5.96 5.30
N PRO A 140 -23.45 7.25 5.34
CA PRO A 140 -22.51 8.36 5.18
C PRO A 140 -21.34 8.29 6.17
N ALA A 141 -21.61 7.97 7.43
CA ALA A 141 -20.55 7.84 8.45
C ALA A 141 -19.50 6.77 8.11
N GLN A 142 -19.92 5.65 7.50
CA GLN A 142 -19.00 4.61 7.04
C GLN A 142 -18.14 5.11 5.87
N LEU A 143 -18.78 5.78 4.90
CA LEU A 143 -18.11 6.37 3.75
C LEU A 143 -17.08 7.43 4.17
N ASN A 144 -17.47 8.34 5.08
CA ASN A 144 -16.59 9.37 5.64
C ASN A 144 -15.40 8.76 6.40
N LYS A 145 -15.61 7.64 7.10
CA LYS A 145 -14.53 6.91 7.78
C LYS A 145 -13.55 6.26 6.81
N ILE A 146 -14.02 5.76 5.67
CA ILE A 146 -13.16 5.21 4.60
C ILE A 146 -12.37 6.34 3.96
N TRP A 147 -13.04 7.44 3.59
CA TRP A 147 -12.42 8.59 2.96
C TRP A 147 -11.40 9.26 3.87
N SER A 148 -11.69 9.43 5.17
CA SER A 148 -10.77 10.08 6.10
C SER A 148 -9.43 9.33 6.21
N LYS A 149 -9.46 8.00 6.14
CA LYS A 149 -8.28 7.12 6.17
C LYS A 149 -7.52 7.04 4.84
N ALA A 150 -8.09 7.51 3.74
CA ALA A 150 -7.42 7.49 2.45
C ALA A 150 -6.18 8.42 2.46
N ALA A 151 -5.15 8.04 1.71
CA ALA A 151 -3.94 8.85 1.59
C ALA A 151 -4.25 10.18 0.89
N ALA A 152 -3.47 11.23 1.19
CA ALA A 152 -3.63 12.54 0.55
C ALA A 152 -3.52 12.45 -0.99
N SER A 153 -2.64 11.59 -1.49
CA SER A 153 -2.50 11.30 -2.92
C SER A 153 -3.77 10.72 -3.54
N ASP A 154 -4.49 9.87 -2.81
CA ASP A 154 -5.73 9.25 -3.29
C ASP A 154 -6.89 10.24 -3.26
N LYS A 155 -6.92 11.14 -2.26
CA LYS A 155 -7.90 12.24 -2.17
C LYS A 155 -7.71 13.31 -3.25
N ALA A 156 -6.49 13.46 -3.75
CA ALA A 156 -6.17 14.34 -4.88
C ALA A 156 -6.55 13.73 -6.23
N GLU A 157 -6.71 12.40 -6.31
CA GLU A 157 -7.10 11.69 -7.52
C GLU A 157 -8.56 12.02 -7.89
N VAL A 158 -8.76 12.56 -9.09
CA VAL A 158 -10.06 13.07 -9.55
C VAL A 158 -11.13 11.98 -9.55
N ALA A 159 -10.83 10.82 -10.12
CA ALA A 159 -11.80 9.73 -10.26
C ALA A 159 -12.34 9.25 -8.90
N LEU A 160 -11.46 9.16 -7.88
CA LEU A 160 -11.86 8.73 -6.54
C LEU A 160 -12.70 9.79 -5.83
N ARG A 161 -12.37 11.08 -6.02
CA ARG A 161 -13.14 12.18 -5.45
C ARG A 161 -14.55 12.25 -6.03
N VAL A 162 -14.69 12.08 -7.35
CA VAL A 162 -15.99 12.01 -8.01
C VAL A 162 -16.80 10.86 -7.44
N GLU A 163 -16.22 9.66 -7.35
CA GLU A 163 -16.90 8.49 -6.79
C GLU A 163 -17.38 8.72 -5.35
N TYR A 164 -16.55 9.36 -4.52
CA TYR A 164 -16.89 9.71 -3.15
C TYR A 164 -18.08 10.68 -3.08
N ILE A 165 -18.06 11.76 -3.87
CA ILE A 165 -19.14 12.76 -3.90
C ILE A 165 -20.44 12.15 -4.42
N THR A 166 -20.38 11.37 -5.51
CA THR A 166 -21.54 10.67 -6.05
C THR A 166 -22.13 9.71 -5.03
N ARG A 167 -21.30 8.97 -4.29
CA ARG A 167 -21.79 8.07 -3.25
C ARG A 167 -22.39 8.81 -2.06
N LEU A 168 -21.81 9.93 -1.62
CA LEU A 168 -22.40 10.78 -0.59
C LEU A 168 -23.80 11.25 -0.97
N TYR A 169 -23.96 11.71 -2.21
CA TYR A 169 -25.26 12.13 -2.74
C TYR A 169 -26.27 10.98 -2.75
N GLN A 170 -25.89 9.79 -3.24
CA GLN A 170 -26.75 8.60 -3.23
C GLN A 170 -27.18 8.16 -1.82
N LEU A 171 -26.34 8.43 -0.81
CA LEU A 171 -26.63 8.14 0.59
C LEU A 171 -27.40 9.27 1.30
N GLY A 172 -27.80 10.32 0.57
CA GLY A 172 -28.60 11.44 1.10
C GLY A 172 -27.80 12.47 1.92
N ALA A 173 -26.47 12.38 1.95
CA ALA A 173 -25.60 13.28 2.72
C ALA A 173 -25.31 14.59 1.97
N THR A 174 -26.37 15.34 1.65
CA THR A 174 -26.29 16.54 0.79
C THR A 174 -25.46 17.68 1.40
N SER A 175 -25.43 17.81 2.74
CA SER A 175 -24.54 18.77 3.41
C SER A 175 -23.07 18.48 3.16
N ASP A 176 -22.68 17.19 3.20
CA ASP A 176 -21.30 16.76 3.00
C ASP A 176 -20.90 16.93 1.52
N VAL A 177 -21.85 16.67 0.60
CA VAL A 177 -21.68 16.97 -0.83
C VAL A 177 -21.34 18.44 -1.05
N ASP A 178 -22.09 19.36 -0.44
CA ASP A 178 -21.88 20.81 -0.60
C ASP A 178 -20.49 21.24 -0.14
N VAL A 179 -20.01 20.69 0.99
CA VAL A 179 -18.67 20.96 1.52
C VAL A 179 -17.59 20.50 0.53
N VAL A 180 -17.72 19.29 0.00
CA VAL A 180 -16.69 18.69 -0.85
C VAL A 180 -16.69 19.30 -2.26
N LEU A 181 -17.85 19.73 -2.77
CA LEU A 181 -17.93 20.51 -4.02
C LEU A 181 -17.21 21.85 -3.86
N LEU A 182 -17.45 22.56 -2.75
CA LEU A 182 -16.73 23.81 -2.45
C LEU A 182 -15.23 23.62 -2.32
N GLU A 183 -14.78 22.52 -1.71
CA GLU A 183 -13.36 22.18 -1.61
C GLU A 183 -12.74 21.90 -2.98
N SER A 184 -13.46 21.18 -3.84
CA SER A 184 -12.99 20.89 -5.21
C SER A 184 -12.82 22.16 -6.03
N ALA A 185 -13.77 23.09 -5.92
CA ALA A 185 -13.70 24.39 -6.59
C ALA A 185 -12.56 25.31 -6.11
N LYS A 186 -11.77 24.95 -5.09
CA LYS A 186 -10.60 25.74 -4.68
C LYS A 186 -9.37 25.52 -5.56
N SER A 187 -9.23 24.33 -6.14
CA SER A 187 -8.00 23.94 -6.85
C SER A 187 -8.24 23.69 -8.32
N SER A 188 -9.26 22.91 -8.65
CA SER A 188 -9.57 22.54 -10.02
C SER A 188 -10.99 22.00 -10.09
N TRP A 189 -11.69 22.34 -11.16
CA TRP A 189 -12.98 21.74 -11.47
C TRP A 189 -12.80 20.62 -12.49
N GLN A 190 -13.67 19.62 -12.41
CA GLN A 190 -13.57 18.42 -13.24
C GLN A 190 -14.94 18.14 -13.84
N ASP A 191 -14.99 17.83 -15.13
CA ASP A 191 -16.26 17.68 -15.84
C ASP A 191 -17.16 16.62 -15.20
N ALA A 192 -16.58 15.52 -14.71
CA ALA A 192 -17.34 14.47 -14.03
C ALA A 192 -18.13 14.94 -12.80
N LEU A 193 -17.74 16.05 -12.14
CA LEU A 193 -18.50 16.65 -11.04
C LEU A 193 -19.81 17.33 -11.51
N ASN A 194 -19.89 17.71 -12.77
CA ASN A 194 -21.10 18.25 -13.38
C ASN A 194 -22.24 17.22 -13.37
N SER A 195 -21.92 15.92 -13.34
CA SER A 195 -22.92 14.85 -13.19
C SER A 195 -23.70 14.90 -11.87
N VAL A 196 -23.08 15.44 -10.81
CA VAL A 196 -23.67 15.65 -9.48
C VAL A 196 -24.46 16.95 -9.48
N LEU A 197 -23.90 18.04 -10.00
CA LEU A 197 -24.61 19.33 -10.11
C LEU A 197 -25.85 19.27 -11.02
N ALA A 198 -25.87 18.34 -11.98
CA ALA A 198 -27.04 18.11 -12.82
C ALA A 198 -28.26 17.60 -12.03
N VAL A 199 -28.05 16.96 -10.87
CA VAL A 199 -29.13 16.35 -10.06
C VAL A 199 -29.27 16.97 -8.68
N HIS A 200 -28.25 17.67 -8.21
CA HIS A 200 -28.16 18.23 -6.87
C HIS A 200 -28.21 19.75 -6.92
N GLN A 201 -28.98 20.36 -6.02
CA GLN A 201 -29.03 21.81 -5.82
C GLN A 201 -28.27 22.14 -4.53
N PRO A 202 -27.03 22.67 -4.62
CA PRO A 202 -26.24 22.99 -3.44
C PRO A 202 -26.87 24.13 -2.65
N LYS A 203 -26.89 24.03 -1.32
CA LYS A 203 -27.36 25.14 -0.47
C LYS A 203 -26.45 26.36 -0.56
N ASN A 204 -25.18 26.12 -0.89
CA ASN A 204 -24.11 27.10 -0.90
C ASN A 204 -23.86 27.61 -2.34
N ALA A 205 -24.91 27.65 -3.18
CA ALA A 205 -24.78 27.85 -4.62
C ALA A 205 -24.04 29.14 -5.00
N GLU A 206 -24.26 30.23 -4.28
CA GLU A 206 -23.59 31.52 -4.54
C GLU A 206 -22.07 31.44 -4.32
N GLN A 207 -21.66 30.88 -3.18
CA GLN A 207 -20.23 30.71 -2.86
C GLN A 207 -19.55 29.75 -3.86
N LEU A 208 -20.27 28.70 -4.28
CA LEU A 208 -19.78 27.79 -5.29
C LEU A 208 -19.66 28.47 -6.66
N LEU A 209 -20.63 29.29 -7.04
CA LEU A 209 -20.62 30.08 -8.28
C LEU A 209 -19.42 31.03 -8.34
N GLU A 210 -19.11 31.73 -7.24
CA GLU A 210 -17.94 32.62 -7.16
C GLU A 210 -16.64 31.86 -7.42
N ARG A 211 -16.43 30.72 -6.73
CA ARG A 211 -15.22 29.90 -6.90
C ARG A 211 -15.11 29.31 -8.30
N LEU A 212 -16.21 28.80 -8.84
CA LEU A 212 -16.24 28.28 -10.20
C LEU A 212 -15.93 29.35 -11.24
N THR A 213 -16.35 30.59 -11.01
CA THR A 213 -16.05 31.72 -11.92
C THR A 213 -14.54 32.00 -11.92
N GLN A 214 -13.89 31.94 -10.77
CA GLN A 214 -12.42 32.07 -10.67
C GLN A 214 -11.71 30.91 -11.38
N VAL A 215 -12.19 29.66 -11.19
CA VAL A 215 -11.62 28.50 -11.87
C VAL A 215 -11.82 28.59 -13.38
N ALA A 216 -13.02 28.93 -13.86
CA ALA A 216 -13.34 29.06 -15.28
C ALA A 216 -12.48 30.12 -16.00
N ALA A 217 -12.07 31.19 -15.30
CA ALA A 217 -11.17 32.19 -15.86
C ALA A 217 -9.76 31.66 -16.16
N SER A 218 -9.33 30.60 -15.46
CA SER A 218 -8.01 29.98 -15.60
C SER A 218 -8.04 28.65 -16.36
N GLU A 219 -9.22 28.02 -16.47
CA GLU A 219 -9.40 26.68 -17.00
C GLU A 219 -9.75 26.69 -18.51
N LYS A 220 -9.10 25.82 -19.28
CA LYS A 220 -9.37 25.67 -20.73
C LYS A 220 -10.40 24.60 -21.09
N SER A 221 -10.76 23.71 -20.14
CA SER A 221 -11.59 22.53 -20.40
C SER A 221 -13.07 22.87 -20.63
N GLY A 222 -13.54 24.03 -20.17
CA GLY A 222 -14.96 24.41 -20.16
C GLY A 222 -15.78 23.73 -19.06
N ALA A 223 -15.20 22.85 -18.24
CA ALA A 223 -15.91 22.12 -17.19
C ALA A 223 -16.51 23.04 -16.14
N ALA A 224 -15.73 24.01 -15.62
CA ALA A 224 -16.24 25.01 -14.67
C ALA A 224 -17.31 25.92 -15.30
N SER A 225 -17.18 26.28 -16.59
CA SER A 225 -18.19 27.06 -17.31
C SER A 225 -19.52 26.31 -17.41
N LEU A 226 -19.48 25.00 -17.68
CA LEU A 226 -20.67 24.16 -17.68
C LEU A 226 -21.29 24.06 -16.28
N ALA A 227 -20.47 23.92 -15.24
CA ALA A 227 -20.92 23.93 -13.85
C ALA A 227 -21.66 25.23 -13.48
N ILE A 228 -21.13 26.38 -13.91
CA ILE A 228 -21.76 27.69 -13.74
C ILE A 228 -23.13 27.73 -14.41
N THR A 229 -23.23 27.25 -15.65
CA THR A 229 -24.49 27.16 -16.40
C THR A 229 -25.51 26.30 -15.65
N LEU A 230 -25.09 25.12 -15.14
CA LEU A 230 -25.96 24.24 -14.35
C LEU A 230 -26.47 24.92 -13.06
N LEU A 231 -25.60 25.62 -12.33
CA LEU A 231 -26.00 26.33 -11.11
C LEU A 231 -26.95 27.48 -11.42
N LYS A 232 -26.67 28.29 -12.45
CA LYS A 232 -27.53 29.40 -12.87
C LYS A 232 -28.91 28.89 -13.30
N ALA A 233 -28.96 27.83 -14.11
CA ALA A 233 -30.23 27.21 -14.50
C ALA A 233 -31.05 26.78 -13.28
N ASN A 234 -30.39 26.18 -12.29
CA ASN A 234 -31.05 25.74 -11.05
C ASN A 234 -31.58 26.90 -10.20
N ALA A 235 -30.90 28.04 -10.18
CA ALA A 235 -31.35 29.24 -9.48
C ALA A 235 -32.53 29.95 -10.17
N LEU A 236 -32.72 29.75 -11.48
CA LEU A 236 -33.81 30.38 -12.23
C LEU A 236 -35.15 29.65 -12.00
N ALA A 237 -36.19 30.45 -11.75
CA ALA A 237 -37.56 29.97 -11.64
C ALA A 237 -38.21 29.75 -13.02
N GLY A 238 -39.21 28.87 -13.07
CA GLY A 238 -40.02 28.65 -14.26
C GLY A 238 -39.25 28.10 -15.46
N GLU A 239 -39.63 28.53 -16.67
CA GLU A 239 -39.06 28.05 -17.94
C GLU A 239 -37.69 28.67 -18.25
N ALA A 240 -37.34 29.81 -17.65
CA ALA A 240 -36.08 30.51 -17.91
C ALA A 240 -34.84 29.63 -17.66
N GLY A 241 -34.88 28.77 -16.63
CA GLY A 241 -33.80 27.81 -16.37
C GLY A 241 -33.72 26.69 -17.41
N ASP A 242 -34.86 26.28 -17.97
CA ASP A 242 -34.91 25.23 -18.99
C ASP A 242 -34.42 25.78 -20.34
N ASP A 243 -34.82 27.01 -20.69
CA ASP A 243 -34.34 27.72 -21.88
C ASP A 243 -32.83 27.92 -21.84
N LEU A 244 -32.28 28.29 -20.69
CA LEU A 244 -30.84 28.43 -20.49
C LEU A 244 -30.12 27.10 -20.76
N LEU A 245 -30.63 25.97 -20.24
CA LEU A 245 -30.03 24.66 -20.49
C LEU A 245 -30.15 24.24 -21.96
N ILE A 246 -31.27 24.52 -22.63
CA ILE A 246 -31.48 24.24 -24.05
C ILE A 246 -30.51 25.06 -24.91
N GLU A 247 -30.38 26.36 -24.64
CA GLU A 247 -29.47 27.23 -25.37
C GLU A 247 -28.00 26.82 -25.16
N ALA A 248 -27.63 26.49 -23.91
CA ALA A 248 -26.32 25.98 -23.60
C ALA A 248 -26.03 24.66 -24.33
N HIS A 249 -27.01 23.74 -24.39
CA HIS A 249 -26.85 22.47 -25.09
C HIS A 249 -26.70 22.63 -26.61
N LYS A 250 -27.39 23.61 -27.20
CA LYS A 250 -27.21 23.97 -28.63
C LYS A 250 -25.80 24.47 -28.94
N LYS A 251 -25.17 25.17 -27.99
CA LYS A 251 -23.78 25.67 -28.13
C LYS A 251 -22.75 24.58 -27.86
N GLN A 252 -22.99 23.74 -26.86
CA GLN A 252 -22.11 22.64 -26.49
C GLN A 252 -22.95 21.44 -26.04
N ALA A 253 -22.97 20.40 -26.87
CA ALA A 253 -23.64 19.15 -26.52
C ALA A 253 -22.99 18.54 -25.26
N SER A 254 -23.81 18.31 -24.23
CA SER A 254 -23.39 17.68 -22.98
C SER A 254 -24.54 16.89 -22.37
N GLU A 255 -24.23 15.66 -21.95
CA GLU A 255 -25.15 14.78 -21.23
C GLU A 255 -25.58 15.37 -19.88
N HIS A 256 -24.70 16.16 -19.24
CA HIS A 256 -25.00 16.79 -17.96
C HIS A 256 -26.14 17.81 -18.08
N LEU A 257 -26.19 18.56 -19.19
CA LEU A 257 -27.26 19.51 -19.48
C LEU A 257 -28.60 18.80 -19.73
N ILE A 258 -28.59 17.70 -20.48
CA ILE A 258 -29.79 16.87 -20.72
C ILE A 258 -30.32 16.32 -19.39
N LYS A 259 -29.43 15.76 -18.57
CA LYS A 259 -29.78 15.20 -17.26
C LYS A 259 -30.39 16.26 -16.35
N ALA A 260 -29.82 17.46 -16.29
CA ALA A 260 -30.33 18.57 -15.50
C ALA A 260 -31.72 19.03 -15.95
N LEU A 261 -31.92 19.15 -17.27
CA LEU A 261 -33.21 19.48 -17.84
C LEU A 261 -34.29 18.44 -17.48
N GLY A 262 -33.94 17.15 -17.56
CA GLY A 262 -34.81 16.05 -17.14
C GLY A 262 -35.22 16.17 -15.66
N VAL A 263 -34.25 16.37 -14.77
CA VAL A 263 -34.50 16.51 -13.31
C VAL A 263 -35.43 17.68 -13.02
N ARG A 264 -35.17 18.85 -13.61
CA ARG A 264 -36.01 20.04 -13.41
C ARG A 264 -37.44 19.84 -13.87
N ARG A 265 -37.64 19.21 -15.03
CA ARG A 265 -38.98 18.92 -15.56
C ARG A 265 -39.74 17.92 -14.69
N LEU A 266 -39.05 16.93 -14.14
CA LEU A 266 -39.65 15.98 -13.19
C LEU A 266 -40.08 16.69 -11.89
N GLN A 267 -39.25 17.59 -11.36
CA GLN A 267 -39.57 18.36 -10.15
C GLN A 267 -40.76 19.32 -10.34
N LYS A 268 -40.99 19.83 -11.56
CA LYS A 268 -42.16 20.65 -11.88
C LYS A 268 -43.46 19.83 -11.98
N ALA A 269 -43.35 18.54 -12.29
CA ALA A 269 -44.50 17.66 -12.51
C ALA A 269 -44.98 16.95 -11.22
N SER A 270 -44.14 16.92 -10.17
CA SER A 270 -44.44 16.38 -8.83
C SER A 270 -45.05 17.42 -7.91
#